data_AF-A0A2M7X5N2-F1
#
_entry.id   AF-A0A2M7X5N2-F1
#
_cell.length_a   1.000
_cell.length_b   1.000
_cell.length_c   1.000
_cell.angle_alpha   90.00
_cell.angle_beta   90.00
_cell.angle_gamma   90.00
#
_symmetry.space_group_name_H-M   'P 1'
#
loop_
_entity.id
_entity.type
_entity.pdbx_description
1 polymer ?
#
loop_
_entity_poly.entity_id
_entity_poly.type
_entity_poly.pdbx_seq_one_letter_code
_entity_poly.pdbx_strand_id
1 'polypeptide(L)' 'MSAAVTRPIPGSHKIHVTGSRPELRVPMREVTLADTPSLFGAEQNPGFVLYDTSGLYT' A
#
# COMPACT_ATOMS: atom_id res chain seq x y z
N MET A 1 -23.29 6.67 -2.59
CA MET A 1 -22.11 5.91 -3.07
C MET A 1 -22.23 4.47 -2.58
N SER A 2 -21.76 3.49 -3.35
CA SER A 2 -21.85 2.08 -2.94
C SER A 2 -20.79 1.73 -1.90
N ALA A 3 -21.18 0.99 -0.85
CA ALA A 3 -20.26 0.48 0.17
C ALA A 3 -19.16 -0.43 -0.40
N ALA A 4 -19.31 -0.94 -1.63
CA ALA A 4 -18.27 -1.74 -2.29
C ALA A 4 -17.03 -0.91 -2.68
N VAL A 5 -17.20 0.38 -2.99
CA VAL A 5 -16.14 1.26 -3.53
C VAL A 5 -15.36 1.99 -2.42
N THR A 6 -15.87 1.96 -1.19
CA THR A 6 -15.24 2.59 0.00
C THR A 6 -14.59 1.58 0.96
N ARG A 7 -14.59 0.30 0.60
CA ARG A 7 -13.91 -0.73 1.39
C ARG A 7 -12.40 -0.58 1.21
N PRO A 8 -11.61 -0.74 2.29
CA PRO A 8 -10.16 -0.87 2.17
C PRO A 8 -9.79 -1.98 1.18
N ILE A 9 -8.79 -1.71 0.35
CA ILE A 9 -8.27 -2.69 -0.62
C ILE A 9 -7.49 -3.76 0.17
N PRO A 10 -7.95 -5.04 0.20
CA PRO A 10 -7.34 -6.07 1.04
C PRO A 10 -5.85 -6.29 0.76
N GLY A 11 -5.08 -6.66 1.80
CA GLY A 11 -3.65 -6.91 1.68
C GLY A 11 -2.80 -5.66 1.45
N SER A 12 -3.40 -4.47 1.56
CA SER A 12 -2.71 -3.21 1.31
C SER A 12 -3.21 -2.09 2.20
N HIS A 13 -2.41 -1.04 2.35
CA HIS A 13 -2.81 0.17 3.07
C HIS A 13 -2.28 1.42 2.37
N LYS A 14 -3.03 2.52 2.54
CA LYS A 14 -2.66 3.82 1.99
C LYS A 14 -1.49 4.41 2.76
N ILE A 15 -0.49 4.86 2.03
CA ILE A 15 0.65 5.62 2.55
C ILE A 15 0.74 6.96 1.81
N HIS A 16 1.51 7.89 2.36
CA HIS A 16 1.80 9.15 1.69
C HIS A 16 3.30 9.37 1.68
N VAL A 17 3.85 9.64 0.50
CA VAL A 17 5.26 10.02 0.35
C VAL A 17 5.36 11.52 0.13
N THR A 18 6.42 12.13 0.67
CA THR A 18 6.69 13.55 0.44
C THR A 18 6.99 13.78 -1.03
N GLY A 19 6.29 14.74 -1.65
CA GLY A 19 6.51 15.11 -3.04
C GLY A 19 7.75 16.00 -3.22
N SER A 20 7.81 16.69 -4.37
CA SER A 20 8.84 17.69 -4.65
C SER A 20 8.81 18.90 -3.72
N ARG A 21 7.73 19.07 -2.96
CA ARG A 21 7.58 20.12 -1.94
C ARG A 21 7.18 19.47 -0.60
N PRO A 22 7.69 19.97 0.54
CA PRO A 22 7.50 19.34 1.86
C PRO A 22 6.04 19.16 2.27
N GLU A 23 5.15 20.04 1.83
CA GLU A 23 3.71 20.01 2.13
C GLU A 23 2.95 18.98 1.30
N LEU A 24 3.53 18.47 0.20
CA LEU A 24 2.85 17.55 -0.69
C LEU A 24 2.88 16.14 -0.12
N ARG A 25 1.68 15.57 0.04
CA ARG A 25 1.44 14.19 0.44
C ARG A 25 0.97 13.40 -0.78
N VAL A 26 1.90 12.79 -1.52
CA VAL A 26 1.58 12.02 -2.73
C VAL A 26 0.99 10.67 -2.31
N PRO A 27 -0.24 10.34 -2.72
CA PRO A 27 -0.89 9.10 -2.31
C PRO A 27 -0.24 7.90 -3.01
N MET A 28 0.22 6.96 -2.20
CA MET A 28 0.72 5.66 -2.66
C MET A 28 0.04 4.57 -1.82
N ARG A 29 0.22 3.32 -2.23
CA ARG A 29 -0.33 2.15 -1.54
C ARG A 29 0.74 1.10 -1.38
N GLU A 30 0.94 0.63 -0.16
CA GLU A 30 1.87 -0.46 0.12
C GLU A 30 1.09 -1.77 0.23
N VAL A 31 1.54 -2.76 -0.53
CA VAL A 31 1.02 -4.14 -0.53
C VAL A 31 1.97 -5.00 0.29
N THR A 32 1.42 -5.73 1.27
CA THR A 32 2.18 -6.73 2.02
C THR A 32 2.38 -7.97 1.15
N LEU A 33 3.63 -8.34 0.93
CA LEU A 33 3.99 -9.56 0.22
C LEU A 33 4.07 -10.73 1.23
N ALA A 34 3.71 -11.93 0.78
CA ALA A 34 3.94 -13.13 1.57
C ALA A 34 5.44 -13.42 1.67
N ASP A 35 5.90 -14.02 2.77
CA ASP A 35 7.30 -14.37 2.95
C ASP A 35 7.77 -15.41 1.93
N THR A 36 9.04 -15.32 1.52
CA THR A 36 9.67 -16.31 0.65
C THR A 36 10.10 -17.52 1.49
N PRO A 37 9.63 -18.74 1.18
CA PRO A 37 10.12 -19.93 1.88
C PRO A 37 11.62 -20.12 1.66
N SER A 38 12.36 -20.42 2.74
CA SER A 38 13.80 -20.65 2.72
C SER A 38 14.15 -21.95 3.45
N LEU A 39 15.36 -22.48 3.22
CA LEU A 39 15.84 -23.71 3.88
C LEU A 39 15.78 -23.64 5.42
N PHE A 40 15.84 -22.44 6.00
CA PHE A 40 15.85 -22.21 7.46
C PHE A 40 14.76 -21.22 7.90
N GLY A 41 13.53 -21.38 7.39
CA GLY A 41 12.39 -20.56 7.78
C GLY A 41 11.84 -19.75 6.61
N ALA A 42 11.47 -18.49 6.84
CA ALA A 42 10.92 -17.62 5.81
C ALA A 42 11.66 -16.28 5.77
N GLU A 43 11.93 -15.79 4.56
CA GLU A 43 12.50 -14.46 4.33
C GLU A 43 11.36 -13.46 4.14
N GLN A 44 11.33 -12.43 4.98
CA GLN A 44 10.31 -11.38 4.88
C GLN A 44 10.55 -10.54 3.63
N ASN A 45 9.55 -10.46 2.76
CA ASN A 45 9.61 -9.60 1.59
C ASN A 45 9.26 -8.15 1.98
N PRO A 46 9.96 -7.14 1.45
CA PRO A 46 9.59 -5.74 1.67
C PRO A 46 8.23 -5.45 1.03
N GLY A 47 7.51 -4.47 1.59
CA GLY A 47 6.25 -4.02 1.02
C GLY A 47 6.42 -3.48 -0.40
N PHE A 48 5.46 -3.79 -1.27
CA PHE A 48 5.47 -3.33 -2.65
C PHE A 48 4.64 -2.06 -2.81
N VAL A 49 5.28 -0.96 -3.22
CA VAL A 49 4.65 0.35 -3.30
C VAL A 49 4.10 0.62 -4.70
N LEU A 50 2.81 0.95 -4.77
CA LEU A 50 2.05 1.27 -5.96
C LEU A 50 1.50 2.69 -5.92
N TYR A 51 1.25 3.28 -7.08
CA TYR A 51 0.49 4.53 -7.18
C TYR A 51 -0.98 4.29 -6.79
N ASP A 52 -1.58 5.18 -5.99
CA ASP A 52 -2.95 5.02 -5.48
C ASP A 52 -3.90 6.11 -6.05
N THR A 53 -4.77 5.70 -6.99
CA THR A 53 -5.80 6.57 -7.59
C THR A 53 -7.14 6.55 -6.84
N SER A 54 -7.25 5.84 -5.72
CA SER A 54 -8.51 5.68 -4.97
C SER A 54 -8.98 6.92 -4.21
N GLY A 55 -8.19 8.01 -4.15
CA GLY A 55 -8.59 9.25 -3.47
C GLY A 55 -8.92 9.05 -2.00
N LEU A 56 -9.92 9.74 -1.45
CA LEU A 56 -10.29 9.65 -0.03
C LEU A 56 -11.11 8.39 0.33
N TYR A 57 -11.36 7.51 -0.63
CA TYR A 57 -12.36 6.46 -0.47
C TYR A 57 -11.81 5.17 0.16
N THR A 58 -10.48 4.97 0.23
CA THR A 58 -9.83 3.76 0.80
C THR A 58 -8.55 4.05 1.56
#